data_AF-A0A958Q9Q2-F1
#
_entry.id   AF-A0A958Q9Q2-F1
#
_cell.length_a   1.000
_cell.length_b   1.000
_cell.length_c   1.000
_cell.angle_alpha   90.00
_cell.angle_beta   90.00
_cell.angle_gamma   90.00
#
_symmetry.space_group_name_H-M   'P 1'
#
loop_
_entity.id
_entity.type
_entity.pdbx_description
1 polymer ?
#
loop_
_entity_poly.entity_id
_entity_poly.type
_entity_poly.pdbx_seq_one_letter_code
_entity_poly.pdbx_strand_id
1 'polypeptide(L)'
;MSVFLRPITWLCFVVTVFANPLHSEQLNTTQWELNMVTYGQVICDLMSNPRTDYQTQLRSYDYDSLWVFYQIYNYTGDSRWLNCAKAARKFYRDEYLNKHEDDLASDKLFVHGLLQDHQFYNSQKTLKALETLLQESKRLANKLALASLDNTQEVAQALMVLVTMKDNANHSQEAQDKLLNAALGHVNAWTGLQSTHTFFPYRAGITAEALIFYEQNIGDPRIQTALKQLAQMMWANYWQESTRSFAYSSQSPESAPDLNQLIAPLYAWLGYKDKDLVSQERATQIFNGGVDYAWLMSGKHFNQNYRWSFSAVLWQLMTDERQPPQTPPPPYASPLPYNPPAPSAPTVTNDPISSVAANQGIPELATWEEHMLTYGRKNCEYINSNVSFDEKLISNYY
;
A
#
# COMPACT_ATOMS: atom_id res chain seq x y z
N MET A 1 1.50 -60.18 57.82
CA MET A 1 0.76 -59.28 56.91
C MET A 1 1.23 -57.86 57.19
N SER A 2 2.19 -57.37 56.41
CA SER A 2 2.81 -56.05 56.60
C SER A 2 2.35 -55.12 55.49
N VAL A 3 1.61 -54.07 55.84
CA VAL A 3 1.17 -53.02 54.92
C VAL A 3 2.15 -51.86 55.03
N PHE A 4 2.91 -51.62 53.96
CA PHE A 4 3.76 -50.44 53.80
C PHE A 4 2.94 -49.34 53.10
N LEU A 5 2.67 -48.24 53.83
CA LEU A 5 2.16 -46.98 53.27
C LEU A 5 3.33 -46.21 52.66
N ARG A 6 3.22 -45.82 51.38
CA ARG A 6 4.14 -44.89 50.70
C ARG A 6 3.69 -43.44 50.92
N PRO A 7 4.62 -42.46 51.04
CA PRO A 7 4.26 -41.05 51.02
C PRO A 7 4.01 -40.56 49.59
N ILE A 8 2.96 -39.77 49.42
CA ILE A 8 2.64 -39.02 48.19
C ILE A 8 3.41 -37.70 48.25
N THR A 9 4.42 -37.55 47.40
CA THR A 9 5.10 -36.26 47.17
C THR A 9 4.27 -35.43 46.20
N TRP A 10 3.67 -34.34 46.70
CA TRP A 10 3.09 -33.29 45.88
C TRP A 10 4.22 -32.44 45.29
N LEU A 11 4.47 -32.56 43.99
CA LEU A 11 5.29 -31.60 43.23
C LEU A 11 4.39 -30.48 42.73
N CYS A 12 4.44 -29.31 43.35
CA CYS A 12 3.90 -28.08 42.78
C CYS A 12 4.84 -27.59 41.69
N PHE A 13 4.51 -27.82 40.42
CA PHE A 13 5.10 -27.07 39.32
C PHE A 13 4.51 -25.66 39.32
N VAL A 14 5.28 -24.68 39.81
CA VAL A 14 5.03 -23.28 39.53
C VAL A 14 5.48 -23.04 38.09
N VAL A 15 4.54 -23.09 37.14
CA VAL A 15 4.77 -22.57 35.79
C VAL A 15 4.69 -21.06 35.91
N THR A 16 5.84 -20.40 36.02
CA THR A 16 5.93 -18.95 35.86
C THR A 16 5.68 -18.64 34.38
N VAL A 17 4.44 -18.40 34.02
CA VAL A 17 4.12 -17.77 32.72
C VAL A 17 4.63 -16.33 32.82
N PHE A 18 5.79 -16.06 32.23
CA PHE A 18 6.16 -14.69 31.92
C PHE A 18 5.18 -14.18 30.86
N ALA A 19 4.08 -13.59 31.30
CA ALA A 19 3.34 -12.66 30.47
C ALA A 19 4.24 -11.44 30.28
N ASN A 20 5.12 -11.48 29.28
CA ASN A 20 5.71 -10.25 28.76
C ASN A 20 4.52 -9.41 28.29
N PRO A 21 4.29 -8.21 28.83
CA PRO A 21 3.42 -7.28 28.16
C PRO A 21 4.17 -6.91 26.89
N LEU A 22 3.85 -7.55 25.77
CA LEU A 22 4.17 -7.05 24.44
C LEU A 22 3.66 -5.61 24.44
N HIS A 23 4.57 -4.64 24.54
CA HIS A 23 4.26 -3.28 24.17
C HIS A 23 4.01 -3.35 22.66
N SER A 24 2.75 -3.57 22.29
CA SER A 24 2.33 -3.51 20.90
C SER A 24 2.69 -2.12 20.40
N GLU A 25 3.57 -2.05 19.42
CA GLU A 25 3.88 -0.80 18.77
C GLU A 25 2.56 -0.17 18.26
N GLN A 26 2.40 1.14 18.43
CA GLN A 26 1.23 1.85 17.93
C GLN A 26 1.43 2.23 16.47
N LEU A 27 0.39 2.11 15.65
CA LEU A 27 0.43 2.55 14.25
C LEU A 27 0.74 4.06 14.15
N ASN A 28 1.78 4.43 13.42
CA ASN A 28 2.24 5.81 13.27
C ASN A 28 1.41 6.56 12.20
N THR A 29 0.11 6.71 12.44
CA THR A 29 -0.80 7.36 11.47
C THR A 29 -0.54 8.86 11.36
N THR A 30 -0.10 9.52 12.44
CA THR A 30 0.20 10.96 12.43
C THR A 30 1.29 11.31 11.41
N GLN A 31 2.43 10.60 11.42
CA GLN A 31 3.50 10.86 10.46
C GLN A 31 3.10 10.40 9.04
N TRP A 32 2.35 9.30 8.93
CA TRP A 32 1.81 8.83 7.65
C TRP A 32 0.88 9.88 7.01
N GLU A 33 -0.04 10.48 7.77
CA GLU A 33 -0.93 11.56 7.33
C GLU A 33 -0.13 12.80 6.91
N LEU A 34 0.87 13.20 7.70
CA LEU A 34 1.74 14.34 7.40
C LEU A 34 2.53 14.11 6.09
N ASN A 35 3.13 12.94 5.94
CA ASN A 35 3.85 12.54 4.74
C ASN A 35 2.92 12.51 3.51
N MET A 36 1.72 11.94 3.66
CA MET A 36 0.71 11.84 2.62
C MET A 36 0.39 13.20 2.00
N VAL A 37 0.08 14.19 2.84
CA VAL A 37 -0.31 15.52 2.35
C VAL A 37 0.88 16.32 1.85
N THR A 38 2.04 16.22 2.51
CA THR A 38 3.25 16.97 2.17
C THR A 38 3.81 16.53 0.82
N TYR A 39 4.13 15.23 0.68
CA TYR A 39 4.71 14.70 -0.54
C TYR A 39 3.66 14.54 -1.63
N GLY A 40 2.39 14.26 -1.29
CA GLY A 40 1.29 14.24 -2.25
C GLY A 40 1.12 15.57 -2.98
N GLN A 41 1.31 16.70 -2.29
CA GLN A 41 1.28 18.01 -2.94
C GLN A 41 2.44 18.18 -3.92
N VAL A 42 3.66 17.74 -3.57
CA VAL A 42 4.82 17.76 -4.49
C VAL A 42 4.51 16.99 -5.77
N ILE A 43 3.94 15.78 -5.65
CA ILE A 43 3.60 14.96 -6.83
C ILE A 43 2.45 15.58 -7.61
N CYS A 44 1.46 16.17 -6.93
CA CYS A 44 0.38 16.90 -7.59
C CYS A 44 0.89 18.07 -8.43
N ASP A 45 1.84 18.84 -7.90
CA ASP A 45 2.44 19.98 -8.60
C ASP A 45 3.23 19.52 -9.82
N LEU A 46 4.01 18.44 -9.71
CA LEU A 46 4.73 17.83 -10.83
C LEU A 46 3.78 17.37 -11.95
N MET A 47 2.67 16.70 -11.60
CA MET A 47 1.68 16.22 -12.56
C MET A 47 0.87 17.35 -13.20
N SER A 48 0.63 18.44 -12.45
CA SER A 48 -0.18 19.57 -12.91
C SER A 48 0.62 20.59 -13.72
N ASN A 49 1.95 20.59 -13.61
CA ASN A 49 2.80 21.54 -14.31
C ASN A 49 2.92 21.19 -15.80
N PRO A 50 2.47 22.07 -16.72
CA PRO A 50 2.51 21.82 -18.16
C PRO A 50 3.94 21.80 -18.75
N ARG A 51 4.96 22.17 -17.97
CA ARG A 51 6.37 22.13 -18.37
C ARG A 51 7.09 20.86 -17.92
N THR A 52 6.45 20.01 -17.11
CA THR A 52 7.02 18.73 -16.70
C THR A 52 7.14 17.84 -17.93
N ASP A 53 8.33 17.26 -18.16
CA ASP A 53 8.55 16.39 -19.29
C ASP A 53 7.82 15.05 -19.13
N TYR A 54 7.56 14.39 -20.25
CA TYR A 54 6.82 13.13 -20.31
C TYR A 54 7.42 12.02 -19.42
N GLN A 55 8.75 11.93 -19.32
CA GLN A 55 9.39 10.87 -18.52
C GLN A 55 9.22 11.14 -17.03
N THR A 56 9.29 12.41 -16.62
CA THR A 56 8.99 12.81 -15.25
C THR A 56 7.52 12.59 -14.91
N GLN A 57 6.59 12.89 -15.81
CA GLN A 57 5.17 12.56 -15.61
C GLN A 57 4.93 11.05 -15.53
N LEU A 58 5.59 10.25 -16.38
CA LEU A 58 5.48 8.79 -16.33
C LEU A 58 5.96 8.22 -15.00
N ARG A 59 7.16 8.61 -14.54
CA ARG A 59 7.66 8.22 -13.22
C ARG A 59 6.80 8.74 -12.08
N SER A 60 6.15 9.89 -12.28
CA SER A 60 5.25 10.46 -11.28
C SER A 60 3.95 9.69 -11.21
N TYR A 61 3.49 9.09 -12.31
CA TYR A 61 2.27 8.28 -12.39
C TYR A 61 2.45 6.83 -11.91
N ASP A 62 3.66 6.28 -12.02
CA ASP A 62 3.98 4.89 -11.66
C ASP A 62 3.33 4.49 -10.33
N TYR A 63 2.76 3.28 -10.26
CA TYR A 63 1.99 2.80 -9.10
C TYR A 63 0.62 3.48 -8.91
N ASP A 64 0.01 3.98 -9.99
CA ASP A 64 -1.36 4.49 -10.07
C ASP A 64 -1.61 5.76 -9.24
N SER A 65 -0.95 6.88 -9.59
CA SER A 65 -1.23 8.18 -8.94
C SER A 65 -2.68 8.60 -8.98
N LEU A 66 -3.42 8.21 -10.02
CA LEU A 66 -4.84 8.53 -10.10
C LEU A 66 -5.59 7.91 -8.92
N TRP A 67 -5.32 6.63 -8.65
CA TRP A 67 -5.85 5.95 -7.47
C TRP A 67 -5.38 6.58 -6.16
N VAL A 68 -4.09 6.89 -6.04
CA VAL A 68 -3.52 7.52 -4.84
C VAL A 68 -4.25 8.85 -4.52
N PHE A 69 -4.39 9.74 -5.49
CA PHE A 69 -5.07 11.02 -5.26
C PHE A 69 -6.55 10.85 -4.89
N TYR A 70 -7.24 9.86 -5.45
CA TYR A 70 -8.61 9.55 -5.02
C TYR A 70 -8.68 9.02 -3.60
N GLN A 71 -7.73 8.19 -3.17
CA GLN A 71 -7.69 7.72 -1.78
C GLN A 71 -7.44 8.87 -0.81
N ILE A 72 -6.51 9.78 -1.14
CA ILE A 72 -6.26 10.97 -0.31
C ILE A 72 -7.51 11.86 -0.25
N TYR A 73 -8.21 12.06 -1.38
CA TYR A 73 -9.49 12.78 -1.39
C TYR A 73 -10.51 12.11 -0.47
N ASN A 74 -10.71 10.79 -0.60
CA ASN A 74 -11.68 10.04 0.20
C ASN A 74 -11.34 10.07 1.70
N TYR A 75 -10.05 10.10 2.04
CA TYR A 75 -9.57 10.15 3.41
C TYR A 75 -9.71 11.54 4.04
N THR A 76 -9.31 12.59 3.30
CA THR A 76 -9.23 13.97 3.84
C THR A 76 -10.49 14.81 3.62
N GLY A 77 -11.31 14.45 2.63
CA GLY A 77 -12.41 15.29 2.12
C GLY A 77 -11.95 16.54 1.35
N ASP A 78 -10.65 16.75 1.15
CA ASP A 78 -10.12 17.96 0.53
C ASP A 78 -10.19 17.89 -1.00
N SER A 79 -11.08 18.70 -1.58
CA SER A 79 -11.31 18.76 -3.03
C SER A 79 -10.07 19.13 -3.88
N ARG A 80 -9.00 19.68 -3.29
CA ARG A 80 -7.73 19.92 -4.02
C ARG A 80 -7.19 18.63 -4.63
N TRP A 81 -7.37 17.49 -3.96
CA TRP A 81 -6.94 16.19 -4.47
C TRP A 81 -7.70 15.73 -5.72
N LEU A 82 -8.93 16.23 -5.95
CA LEU A 82 -9.65 15.98 -7.21
C LEU A 82 -8.99 16.72 -8.39
N ASN A 83 -8.34 17.86 -8.16
CA ASN A 83 -7.56 18.53 -9.20
C ASN A 83 -6.28 17.73 -9.51
N CYS A 84 -5.64 17.16 -8.49
CA CYS A 84 -4.49 16.26 -8.66
C CYS A 84 -4.89 15.00 -9.45
N ALA A 85 -6.00 14.36 -9.07
CA ALA A 85 -6.59 13.23 -9.79
C ALA A 85 -6.91 13.60 -11.25
N LYS A 86 -7.44 14.80 -11.52
CA LYS A 86 -7.68 15.27 -12.88
C LYS A 86 -6.39 15.35 -13.71
N ALA A 87 -5.29 15.83 -13.12
CA ALA A 87 -3.98 15.88 -13.79
C ALA A 87 -3.44 14.47 -14.07
N ALA A 88 -3.48 13.57 -13.08
CA ALA A 88 -3.06 12.17 -13.24
C ALA A 88 -3.88 11.43 -14.31
N ARG A 89 -5.20 11.61 -14.30
CA ARG A 89 -6.10 11.08 -15.32
C ARG A 89 -5.77 11.57 -16.70
N LYS A 90 -5.55 12.89 -16.86
CA LYS A 90 -5.19 13.46 -18.16
C LYS A 90 -3.93 12.76 -18.70
N PHE A 91 -2.89 12.65 -17.89
CA PHE A 91 -1.67 11.98 -18.30
C PHE A 91 -1.91 10.50 -18.66
N TYR A 92 -2.44 9.68 -17.75
CA TYR A 92 -2.52 8.24 -18.01
C TYR A 92 -3.58 7.87 -19.04
N ARG A 93 -4.80 8.36 -18.87
CA ARG A 93 -5.93 8.02 -19.75
C ARG A 93 -5.80 8.69 -21.11
N ASP A 94 -5.50 9.99 -21.13
CA ASP A 94 -5.59 10.78 -22.36
C ASP A 94 -4.25 10.86 -23.12
N GLU A 95 -3.12 10.59 -22.48
CA GLU A 95 -1.79 10.66 -23.13
C GLU A 95 -1.12 9.28 -23.20
N TYR A 96 -0.89 8.61 -22.06
CA TYR A 96 -0.16 7.34 -22.01
C TYR A 96 -0.90 6.21 -22.74
N LEU A 97 -2.14 5.90 -22.35
CA LEU A 97 -2.90 4.80 -22.96
C LEU A 97 -3.14 5.02 -24.47
N ASN A 98 -3.39 6.26 -24.88
CA ASN A 98 -3.55 6.60 -26.30
C ASN A 98 -2.24 6.43 -27.09
N LYS A 99 -1.09 6.73 -26.47
CA LYS A 99 0.22 6.58 -27.12
C LYS A 99 0.66 5.11 -27.23
N HIS A 100 0.16 4.24 -26.36
CA HIS A 100 0.58 2.85 -26.21
C HIS A 100 -0.55 1.86 -26.43
N GLU A 101 -1.56 2.20 -27.25
CA GLU A 101 -2.71 1.31 -27.52
C GLU A 101 -2.28 -0.06 -28.04
N ASP A 102 -1.21 -0.12 -28.85
CA ASP A 102 -0.69 -1.35 -29.46
C ASP A 102 0.51 -1.99 -28.72
N ASP A 103 1.10 -1.28 -27.75
CA ASP A 103 2.31 -1.72 -27.02
C ASP A 103 2.25 -1.30 -25.54
N LEU A 104 1.11 -1.56 -24.91
CA LEU A 104 0.90 -1.25 -23.51
C LEU A 104 1.87 -2.09 -22.66
N ALA A 105 2.64 -1.40 -21.82
CA ALA A 105 3.54 -2.07 -20.88
C ALA A 105 2.70 -2.91 -19.90
N SER A 106 2.99 -4.21 -19.86
CA SER A 106 2.21 -5.19 -19.11
C SER A 106 2.26 -5.00 -17.59
N ASP A 107 3.26 -4.26 -17.09
CA ASP A 107 3.46 -3.89 -15.69
C ASP A 107 2.80 -2.53 -15.32
N LYS A 108 2.01 -1.95 -16.23
CA LYS A 108 1.31 -0.67 -16.06
C LYS A 108 -0.19 -0.75 -16.36
N LEU A 109 -0.83 -1.87 -16.00
CA LEU A 109 -2.29 -2.06 -16.08
C LEU A 109 -2.97 -1.51 -14.82
N PHE A 110 -2.94 -0.20 -14.64
CA PHE A 110 -3.44 0.51 -13.46
C PHE A 110 -4.95 0.74 -13.53
N VAL A 111 -5.72 -0.16 -12.90
CA VAL A 111 -7.19 -0.19 -13.02
C VAL A 111 -7.93 0.63 -11.96
N HIS A 112 -7.41 0.72 -10.73
CA HIS A 112 -8.17 1.26 -9.59
C HIS A 112 -8.48 2.74 -9.78
N GLY A 113 -7.51 3.53 -10.24
CA GLY A 113 -7.72 4.96 -10.48
C GLY A 113 -8.77 5.21 -11.56
N LEU A 114 -8.76 4.44 -12.65
CA LEU A 114 -9.75 4.54 -13.72
C LEU A 114 -11.15 4.09 -13.27
N LEU A 115 -11.24 3.03 -12.46
CA LEU A 115 -12.52 2.58 -11.91
C LEU A 115 -13.15 3.68 -11.05
N GLN A 116 -12.39 4.23 -10.11
CA GLN A 116 -12.85 5.31 -9.25
C GLN A 116 -13.24 6.55 -10.05
N ASP A 117 -12.46 6.89 -11.09
CA ASP A 117 -12.78 7.99 -11.99
C ASP A 117 -14.11 7.78 -12.75
N HIS A 118 -14.36 6.57 -13.23
CA HIS A 118 -15.61 6.24 -13.89
C HIS A 118 -16.79 6.32 -12.92
N GLN A 119 -16.62 5.88 -11.67
CA GLN A 119 -17.64 5.99 -10.63
C GLN A 119 -17.99 7.45 -10.29
N PHE A 120 -16.98 8.34 -10.23
CA PHE A 120 -17.22 9.76 -9.94
C PHE A 120 -17.93 10.50 -11.09
N TYR A 121 -17.52 10.24 -12.33
CA TYR A 121 -17.91 11.10 -13.47
C TYR A 121 -18.78 10.41 -14.52
N ASN A 122 -19.02 9.09 -14.41
CA ASN A 122 -19.69 8.27 -15.41
C ASN A 122 -19.11 8.51 -16.84
N SER A 123 -17.79 8.63 -16.92
CA SER A 123 -17.09 9.05 -18.14
C SER A 123 -16.97 7.90 -19.14
N GLN A 124 -17.55 8.07 -20.33
CA GLN A 124 -17.42 7.12 -21.45
C GLN A 124 -15.97 6.98 -21.92
N LYS A 125 -15.16 8.04 -21.85
CA LYS A 125 -13.72 7.96 -22.16
C LYS A 125 -12.99 7.06 -21.16
N THR A 126 -13.37 7.13 -19.89
CA THR A 126 -12.78 6.29 -18.85
C THR A 126 -13.23 4.84 -19.00
N LEU A 127 -14.50 4.61 -19.36
CA LEU A 127 -15.00 3.27 -19.70
C LEU A 127 -14.21 2.65 -20.85
N LYS A 128 -13.97 3.40 -21.94
CA LYS A 128 -13.14 2.92 -23.06
C LYS A 128 -11.71 2.57 -22.62
N ALA A 129 -11.10 3.37 -21.74
CA ALA A 129 -9.78 3.07 -21.20
C ALA A 129 -9.76 1.78 -20.36
N LEU A 130 -10.79 1.54 -19.53
CA LEU A 130 -10.97 0.28 -18.80
C LEU A 130 -11.14 -0.91 -19.76
N GLU A 131 -11.85 -0.73 -20.87
CA GLU A 131 -11.99 -1.76 -21.91
C GLU A 131 -10.65 -2.06 -22.61
N THR A 132 -9.81 -1.04 -22.85
CA THR A 132 -8.43 -1.24 -23.34
C THR A 132 -7.64 -2.12 -22.38
N LEU A 133 -7.67 -1.83 -21.07
CA LEU A 133 -6.99 -2.66 -20.06
C LEU A 133 -7.55 -4.09 -20.04
N LEU A 134 -8.87 -4.25 -20.20
CA LEU A 134 -9.53 -5.56 -20.23
C LEU A 134 -9.04 -6.42 -21.41
N GLN A 135 -8.96 -5.84 -22.62
CA GLN A 135 -8.46 -6.57 -23.78
C GLN A 135 -7.00 -6.96 -23.60
N GLU A 136 -6.18 -6.06 -23.07
CA GLU A 136 -4.77 -6.37 -22.81
C GLU A 136 -4.60 -7.48 -21.77
N SER A 137 -5.39 -7.44 -20.70
CA SER A 137 -5.37 -8.48 -19.65
C SER A 137 -5.73 -9.87 -20.19
N LYS A 138 -6.71 -9.94 -21.10
CA LYS A 138 -7.05 -11.18 -21.82
C LYS A 138 -5.93 -11.67 -22.73
N ARG A 139 -5.22 -10.74 -23.39
CA ARG A 139 -4.07 -11.06 -24.23
C ARG A 139 -2.92 -11.65 -23.38
N LEU A 140 -2.61 -11.00 -22.25
CA LEU A 140 -1.56 -11.44 -21.33
C LEU A 140 -1.83 -12.82 -20.75
N ALA A 141 -3.09 -13.13 -20.39
CA ALA A 141 -3.48 -14.45 -19.92
C ALA A 141 -3.17 -15.60 -20.90
N ASN A 142 -2.99 -15.31 -22.19
CA ASN A 142 -2.64 -16.31 -23.20
C ASN A 142 -1.18 -16.20 -23.68
N LYS A 143 -0.54 -15.04 -23.51
CA LYS A 143 0.83 -14.77 -23.99
C LYS A 143 1.90 -15.05 -22.94
N LEU A 144 1.62 -14.76 -21.68
CA LEU A 144 2.61 -14.85 -20.61
C LEU A 144 2.98 -16.30 -20.33
N ALA A 145 4.26 -16.53 -20.01
CA ALA A 145 4.67 -17.75 -19.33
C ALA A 145 4.15 -17.68 -17.89
N LEU A 146 2.91 -18.11 -17.67
CA LEU A 146 2.16 -17.93 -16.42
C LEU A 146 2.76 -18.63 -15.20
N ALA A 147 3.69 -19.55 -15.39
CA ALA A 147 4.43 -20.18 -14.29
C ALA A 147 5.75 -19.45 -13.96
N SER A 148 6.18 -18.50 -14.80
CA SER A 148 7.43 -17.76 -14.58
C SER A 148 7.25 -16.70 -13.50
N LEU A 149 8.14 -16.74 -12.50
CA LEU A 149 8.17 -15.78 -11.41
C LEU A 149 8.58 -14.37 -11.85
N ASP A 150 9.12 -14.24 -13.07
CA ASP A 150 9.46 -12.94 -13.65
C ASP A 150 8.21 -12.11 -13.99
N ASN A 151 7.07 -12.78 -14.28
CA ASN A 151 5.81 -12.18 -14.73
C ASN A 151 4.81 -11.91 -13.59
N THR A 152 5.26 -11.93 -12.34
CA THR A 152 4.38 -11.90 -11.16
C THR A 152 3.57 -10.61 -11.05
N GLN A 153 4.17 -9.48 -11.40
CA GLN A 153 3.50 -8.17 -11.36
C GLN A 153 2.46 -8.05 -12.48
N GLU A 154 2.80 -8.48 -13.69
CA GLU A 154 1.91 -8.48 -14.86
C GLU A 154 0.68 -9.35 -14.61
N VAL A 155 0.88 -10.56 -14.06
CA VAL A 155 -0.21 -11.47 -13.68
C VAL A 155 -1.12 -10.83 -12.63
N ALA A 156 -0.55 -10.21 -11.59
CA ALA A 156 -1.32 -9.57 -10.54
C ALA A 156 -2.18 -8.41 -11.07
N GLN A 157 -1.61 -7.53 -11.89
CA GLN A 157 -2.33 -6.39 -12.44
C GLN A 157 -3.43 -6.81 -13.44
N ALA A 158 -3.12 -7.74 -14.35
CA ALA A 158 -4.11 -8.25 -15.30
C ALA A 158 -5.27 -8.97 -14.59
N LEU A 159 -5.00 -9.67 -13.48
CA LEU A 159 -6.04 -10.28 -12.65
C LEU A 159 -6.96 -9.21 -12.03
N MET A 160 -6.40 -8.14 -11.46
CA MET A 160 -7.19 -7.05 -10.87
C MET A 160 -8.08 -6.37 -11.92
N VAL A 161 -7.61 -6.22 -13.16
CA VAL A 161 -8.45 -5.70 -14.27
C VAL A 161 -9.63 -6.63 -14.55
N LEU A 162 -9.40 -7.94 -14.69
CA LEU A 162 -10.46 -8.90 -14.97
C LEU A 162 -11.50 -8.98 -13.85
N VAL A 163 -11.06 -8.93 -12.60
CA VAL A 163 -11.96 -8.87 -11.43
C VAL A 163 -12.78 -7.58 -11.44
N THR A 164 -12.14 -6.44 -11.74
CA THR A 164 -12.81 -5.13 -11.82
C THR A 164 -13.89 -5.11 -12.91
N MET A 165 -13.62 -5.72 -14.06
CA MET A 165 -14.48 -5.70 -15.23
C MET A 165 -15.32 -6.98 -15.37
N LYS A 166 -15.57 -7.71 -14.27
CA LYS A 166 -16.27 -9.02 -14.28
C LYS A 166 -17.67 -9.00 -14.90
N ASP A 167 -18.37 -7.87 -14.78
CA ASP A 167 -19.73 -7.70 -15.31
C ASP A 167 -19.75 -7.12 -16.74
N ASN A 168 -18.58 -6.85 -17.33
CA ASN A 168 -18.48 -6.36 -18.71
C ASN A 168 -18.75 -7.51 -19.70
N ALA A 169 -19.53 -7.24 -20.76
CA ALA A 169 -19.88 -8.25 -21.76
C ALA A 169 -18.67 -8.87 -22.50
N ASN A 170 -17.53 -8.17 -22.54
CA ASN A 170 -16.29 -8.64 -23.17
C ASN A 170 -15.33 -9.34 -22.20
N HIS A 171 -15.74 -9.54 -20.95
CA HIS A 171 -14.98 -10.26 -19.94
C HIS A 171 -14.69 -11.71 -20.37
N SER A 172 -13.62 -12.29 -19.82
CA SER A 172 -13.26 -13.68 -20.03
C SER A 172 -13.00 -14.38 -18.69
N GLN A 173 -13.95 -15.23 -18.28
CA GLN A 173 -13.80 -16.08 -17.10
C GLN A 173 -12.59 -17.01 -17.23
N GLU A 174 -12.35 -17.55 -18.42
CA GLU A 174 -11.20 -18.41 -18.68
C GLU A 174 -9.86 -17.68 -18.43
N ALA A 175 -9.72 -16.45 -18.95
CA ALA A 175 -8.53 -15.65 -18.70
C ALA A 175 -8.36 -15.32 -17.21
N GLN A 176 -9.47 -15.04 -16.52
CA GLN A 176 -9.47 -14.76 -15.09
C GLN A 176 -9.00 -15.97 -14.28
N ASP A 177 -9.54 -17.16 -14.58
CA ASP A 177 -9.17 -18.41 -13.91
C ASP A 177 -7.70 -18.77 -14.16
N LYS A 178 -7.20 -18.56 -15.39
CA LYS A 178 -5.78 -18.72 -15.74
C LYS A 178 -4.89 -17.83 -14.87
N LEU A 179 -5.21 -16.55 -14.76
CA LEU A 179 -4.41 -15.59 -13.99
C LEU A 179 -4.51 -15.81 -12.48
N LEU A 180 -5.68 -16.19 -11.96
CA LEU A 180 -5.85 -16.58 -10.55
C LEU A 180 -4.98 -17.78 -10.20
N ASN A 181 -5.05 -18.84 -11.03
CA ASN A 181 -4.24 -20.04 -10.82
C ASN A 181 -2.74 -19.76 -10.96
N ALA A 182 -2.35 -18.85 -11.86
CA ALA A 182 -0.97 -18.39 -11.98
C ALA A 182 -0.50 -17.67 -10.71
N ALA A 183 -1.28 -16.71 -10.20
CA ALA A 183 -0.97 -15.98 -8.97
C ALA A 183 -0.83 -16.93 -7.76
N LEU A 184 -1.75 -17.88 -7.59
CA LEU A 184 -1.64 -18.92 -6.55
C LEU A 184 -0.44 -19.84 -6.78
N GLY A 185 -0.13 -20.17 -8.03
CA GLY A 185 1.05 -20.94 -8.43
C GLY A 185 2.36 -20.24 -8.05
N HIS A 186 2.46 -18.93 -8.25
CA HIS A 186 3.61 -18.13 -7.82
C HIS A 186 3.80 -18.19 -6.29
N VAL A 187 2.71 -18.06 -5.54
CA VAL A 187 2.76 -18.21 -4.07
C VAL A 187 3.30 -19.58 -3.68
N ASN A 188 2.79 -20.66 -4.27
CA ASN A 188 3.28 -22.02 -4.00
C ASN A 188 4.76 -22.21 -4.36
N ALA A 189 5.22 -21.63 -5.47
CA ALA A 189 6.61 -21.72 -5.90
C ALA A 189 7.55 -21.01 -4.91
N TRP A 190 7.16 -19.84 -4.38
CA TRP A 190 7.93 -19.13 -3.38
C TRP A 190 7.96 -19.84 -2.02
N THR A 191 6.80 -20.31 -1.54
CA THR A 191 6.70 -20.96 -0.21
C THR A 191 7.32 -22.35 -0.19
N GLY A 192 7.35 -23.06 -1.32
CA GLY A 192 8.06 -24.33 -1.44
C GLY A 192 9.58 -24.21 -1.47
N LEU A 193 10.15 -22.99 -1.52
CA LEU A 193 11.58 -22.73 -1.72
C LEU A 193 12.16 -23.47 -2.95
N GLN A 194 11.33 -23.79 -3.93
CA GLN A 194 11.69 -24.64 -5.08
C GLN A 194 12.35 -23.84 -6.22
N SER A 195 12.66 -22.57 -6.00
CA SER A 195 13.05 -21.66 -7.06
C SER A 195 14.49 -21.17 -6.93
N THR A 196 15.23 -21.22 -8.04
CA THR A 196 16.51 -20.53 -8.22
C THR A 196 16.33 -19.05 -8.61
N HIS A 197 15.09 -18.59 -8.84
CA HIS A 197 14.80 -17.20 -9.20
C HIS A 197 14.96 -16.26 -8.02
N THR A 198 15.32 -15.02 -8.33
CA THR A 198 15.32 -13.92 -7.36
C THR A 198 13.92 -13.69 -6.81
N PHE A 199 13.77 -13.78 -5.48
CA PHE A 199 12.53 -13.43 -4.80
C PHE A 199 12.54 -11.95 -4.44
N PHE A 200 11.43 -11.27 -4.71
CA PHE A 200 11.25 -9.86 -4.37
C PHE A 200 10.05 -9.73 -3.42
N PRO A 201 10.26 -9.47 -2.11
CA PRO A 201 9.18 -9.33 -1.13
C PRO A 201 8.05 -8.38 -1.57
N TYR A 202 8.39 -7.25 -2.21
CA TYR A 202 7.38 -6.29 -2.67
C TYR A 202 6.50 -6.83 -3.81
N ARG A 203 7.04 -7.68 -4.70
CA ARG A 203 6.25 -8.31 -5.77
C ARG A 203 5.28 -9.35 -5.22
N ALA A 204 5.71 -10.05 -4.16
CA ALA A 204 4.82 -10.92 -3.40
C ALA A 204 3.69 -10.12 -2.73
N GLY A 205 3.99 -8.92 -2.22
CA GLY A 205 2.99 -7.96 -1.75
C GLY A 205 1.97 -7.55 -2.81
N ILE A 206 2.41 -7.18 -4.02
CA ILE A 206 1.50 -6.88 -5.16
C ILE A 206 0.68 -8.10 -5.58
N THR A 207 1.27 -9.30 -5.55
CA THR A 207 0.53 -10.55 -5.80
C THR A 207 -0.54 -10.78 -4.74
N ALA A 208 -0.22 -10.49 -3.47
CA ALA A 208 -1.18 -10.58 -2.38
C ALA A 208 -2.33 -9.57 -2.53
N GLU A 209 -2.06 -8.34 -2.98
CA GLU A 209 -3.09 -7.36 -3.30
C GLU A 209 -4.10 -7.91 -4.30
N ALA A 210 -3.63 -8.47 -5.43
CA ALA A 210 -4.51 -9.04 -6.45
C ALA A 210 -5.35 -10.22 -5.92
N LEU A 211 -4.75 -11.09 -5.11
CA LEU A 211 -5.47 -12.21 -4.48
C LEU A 211 -6.49 -11.74 -3.44
N ILE A 212 -6.13 -10.79 -2.58
CA ILE A 212 -7.07 -10.21 -1.60
C ILE A 212 -8.23 -9.52 -2.33
N PHE A 213 -7.93 -8.78 -3.40
CA PHE A 213 -8.94 -8.14 -4.23
C PHE A 213 -9.88 -9.16 -4.87
N TYR A 214 -9.36 -10.30 -5.36
CA TYR A 214 -10.19 -11.40 -5.85
C TYR A 214 -11.09 -11.98 -4.76
N GLU A 215 -10.53 -12.29 -3.60
CA GLU A 215 -11.27 -12.84 -2.45
C GLU A 215 -12.41 -11.92 -2.01
N GLN A 216 -12.17 -10.60 -1.99
CA GLN A 216 -13.18 -9.61 -1.58
C GLN A 216 -14.32 -9.42 -2.60
N ASN A 217 -14.06 -9.64 -3.90
CA ASN A 217 -15.02 -9.35 -4.97
C ASN A 217 -15.71 -10.58 -5.55
N ILE A 218 -15.10 -11.76 -5.41
CA ILE A 218 -15.55 -13.02 -6.02
C ILE A 218 -15.49 -14.15 -4.99
N GLY A 219 -14.38 -14.23 -4.26
CA GLY A 219 -14.13 -15.30 -3.27
C GLY A 219 -13.43 -16.51 -3.87
N ASP A 220 -12.38 -16.99 -3.20
CA ASP A 220 -11.76 -18.29 -3.46
C ASP A 220 -11.11 -18.85 -2.17
N PRO A 221 -11.56 -20.00 -1.67
CA PRO A 221 -11.12 -20.53 -0.38
C PRO A 221 -9.62 -20.88 -0.32
N ARG A 222 -8.93 -20.99 -1.46
CA ARG A 222 -7.48 -21.27 -1.52
C ARG A 222 -6.64 -20.06 -1.10
N ILE A 223 -7.16 -18.85 -1.31
CA ILE A 223 -6.39 -17.60 -1.19
C ILE A 223 -5.88 -17.40 0.23
N GLN A 224 -6.75 -17.51 1.23
CA GLN A 224 -6.38 -17.24 2.60
C GLN A 224 -5.24 -18.15 3.11
N THR A 225 -5.32 -19.45 2.80
CA THR A 225 -4.28 -20.41 3.18
C THR A 225 -2.94 -20.09 2.49
N ALA A 226 -2.98 -19.77 1.19
CA ALA A 226 -1.78 -19.41 0.43
C ALA A 226 -1.12 -18.13 0.98
N LEU A 227 -1.92 -17.10 1.31
CA LEU A 227 -1.41 -15.84 1.84
C LEU A 227 -0.81 -15.97 3.25
N LYS A 228 -1.38 -16.84 4.10
CA LYS A 228 -0.76 -17.17 5.40
C LYS A 228 0.63 -17.77 5.23
N GLN A 229 0.78 -18.73 4.33
CA GLN A 229 2.06 -19.36 4.05
C GLN A 229 3.07 -18.37 3.46
N LEU A 230 2.61 -17.50 2.55
CA LEU A 230 3.43 -16.44 1.98
C LEU A 230 3.95 -15.47 3.05
N ALA A 231 3.06 -14.96 3.92
CA ALA A 231 3.42 -14.07 5.00
C ALA A 231 4.42 -14.72 5.98
N GLN A 232 4.20 -15.97 6.36
CA GLN A 232 5.14 -16.71 7.21
C GLN A 232 6.52 -16.85 6.57
N MET A 233 6.58 -17.25 5.30
CA MET A 233 7.83 -17.39 4.57
C MET A 233 8.54 -16.04 4.41
N MET A 234 7.82 -14.97 4.04
CA MET A 234 8.39 -13.63 3.91
C MET A 234 8.99 -13.16 5.23
N TRP A 235 8.24 -13.22 6.32
CA TRP A 235 8.70 -12.79 7.64
C TRP A 235 9.94 -13.56 8.08
N ALA A 236 9.94 -14.89 7.96
CA ALA A 236 11.03 -15.72 8.44
C ALA A 236 12.34 -15.53 7.69
N ASN A 237 12.30 -15.13 6.41
CA ASN A 237 13.47 -15.14 5.54
C ASN A 237 13.94 -13.74 5.08
N TYR A 238 13.05 -12.74 5.10
CA TYR A 238 13.33 -11.44 4.47
C TYR A 238 13.07 -10.24 5.36
N TRP A 239 12.41 -10.40 6.51
CA TRP A 239 12.23 -9.31 7.47
C TRP A 239 13.55 -8.99 8.17
N GLN A 240 13.86 -7.70 8.31
CA GLN A 240 15.07 -7.20 8.94
C GLN A 240 14.71 -6.30 10.12
N GLU A 241 14.81 -6.86 11.32
CA GLU A 241 14.41 -6.19 12.56
C GLU A 241 15.13 -4.85 12.77
N SER A 242 16.44 -4.79 12.48
CA SER A 242 17.26 -3.59 12.72
C SER A 242 16.88 -2.38 11.88
N THR A 243 16.25 -2.60 10.73
CA THR A 243 15.81 -1.53 9.82
C THR A 243 14.31 -1.51 9.63
N ARG A 244 13.59 -2.39 10.33
CA ARG A 244 12.13 -2.52 10.32
C ARG A 244 11.58 -2.59 8.89
N SER A 245 12.25 -3.36 8.03
CA SER A 245 11.90 -3.46 6.62
C SER A 245 12.15 -4.84 6.06
N PHE A 246 11.56 -5.12 4.91
CA PHE A 246 11.95 -6.28 4.12
C PHE A 246 13.19 -5.98 3.29
N ALA A 247 13.99 -7.01 3.04
CA ALA A 247 15.02 -6.98 2.02
C ALA A 247 14.43 -6.60 0.64
N TYR A 248 15.21 -5.91 -0.19
CA TYR A 248 14.81 -5.61 -1.56
C TYR A 248 14.57 -6.89 -2.38
N SER A 249 15.50 -7.85 -2.28
CA SER A 249 15.37 -9.17 -2.90
C SER A 249 16.21 -10.25 -2.22
N SER A 250 16.06 -11.51 -2.65
CA SER A 250 16.92 -12.61 -2.19
C SER A 250 18.37 -12.52 -2.65
N GLN A 251 18.67 -11.78 -3.73
CA GLN A 251 20.04 -11.59 -4.24
C GLN A 251 20.65 -10.25 -3.84
N SER A 252 19.82 -9.29 -3.46
CA SER A 252 20.19 -7.95 -3.01
C SER A 252 19.48 -7.72 -1.68
N PRO A 253 20.08 -8.22 -0.58
CA PRO A 253 19.43 -8.28 0.73
C PRO A 253 19.49 -6.95 1.49
N GLU A 254 19.76 -5.82 0.83
CA GLU A 254 19.65 -4.51 1.45
C GLU A 254 18.20 -4.20 1.88
N SER A 255 18.07 -3.47 2.98
CA SER A 255 16.80 -2.99 3.50
C SER A 255 16.07 -2.09 2.50
N ALA A 256 14.78 -2.32 2.29
CA ALA A 256 13.96 -1.55 1.36
C ALA A 256 12.67 -0.99 2.01
N PRO A 257 12.80 -0.06 2.98
CA PRO A 257 11.64 0.52 3.67
C PRO A 257 10.63 1.19 2.73
N ASP A 258 11.09 1.74 1.59
CA ASP A 258 10.24 2.32 0.54
C ASP A 258 9.15 1.38 0.03
N LEU A 259 9.37 0.07 0.15
CA LEU A 259 8.50 -0.96 -0.39
C LEU A 259 7.64 -1.63 0.68
N ASN A 260 7.83 -1.29 1.95
CA ASN A 260 7.09 -1.89 3.06
C ASN A 260 5.58 -1.72 2.90
N GLN A 261 5.12 -0.60 2.38
CA GLN A 261 3.68 -0.32 2.22
C GLN A 261 3.01 -1.10 1.08
N LEU A 262 3.79 -1.75 0.21
CA LEU A 262 3.28 -2.76 -0.71
C LEU A 262 3.10 -4.12 -0.04
N ILE A 263 3.55 -4.28 1.22
CA ILE A 263 3.55 -5.55 1.96
C ILE A 263 2.69 -5.47 3.22
N ALA A 264 2.73 -4.35 3.96
CA ALA A 264 1.98 -4.16 5.20
C ALA A 264 0.49 -4.55 5.09
N PRO A 265 -0.23 -4.21 4.00
CA PRO A 265 -1.64 -4.57 3.89
C PRO A 265 -1.91 -6.09 3.85
N LEU A 266 -1.00 -6.92 3.35
CA LEU A 266 -1.13 -8.39 3.44
C LEU A 266 -1.25 -8.83 4.90
N TYR A 267 -0.33 -8.37 5.75
CA TYR A 267 -0.33 -8.74 7.16
C TYR A 267 -1.52 -8.13 7.91
N ALA A 268 -1.88 -6.89 7.59
CA ALA A 268 -3.04 -6.23 8.20
C ALA A 268 -4.34 -6.97 7.85
N TRP A 269 -4.49 -7.42 6.59
CA TRP A 269 -5.63 -8.22 6.15
C TRP A 269 -5.71 -9.55 6.89
N LEU A 270 -4.59 -10.25 7.06
CA LEU A 270 -4.55 -11.51 7.83
C LEU A 270 -4.93 -11.27 9.30
N GLY A 271 -4.41 -10.20 9.92
CA GLY A 271 -4.79 -9.80 11.27
C GLY A 271 -6.29 -9.52 11.39
N TYR A 272 -6.87 -8.80 10.45
CA TYR A 272 -8.30 -8.51 10.40
C TYR A 272 -9.15 -9.76 10.15
N LYS A 273 -8.83 -10.54 9.11
CA LYS A 273 -9.63 -11.67 8.61
C LYS A 273 -9.67 -12.83 9.60
N ASP A 274 -8.57 -13.11 10.28
CA ASP A 274 -8.42 -14.26 11.20
C ASP A 274 -8.36 -13.87 12.68
N LYS A 275 -8.34 -12.57 12.99
CA LYS A 275 -7.95 -12.08 14.33
C LYS A 275 -6.56 -12.60 14.73
N ASP A 276 -5.66 -12.74 13.75
CA ASP A 276 -4.28 -13.17 13.96
C ASP A 276 -3.45 -12.00 14.52
N LEU A 277 -3.29 -11.98 15.85
CA LEU A 277 -2.54 -10.96 16.56
C LEU A 277 -1.08 -10.88 16.12
N VAL A 278 -0.47 -11.99 15.69
CA VAL A 278 0.92 -11.98 15.20
C VAL A 278 0.98 -11.24 13.87
N SER A 279 0.07 -11.52 12.95
CA SER A 279 0.00 -10.77 11.69
C SER A 279 -0.36 -9.30 11.93
N GLN A 280 -1.21 -9.01 12.91
CA GLN A 280 -1.56 -7.64 13.30
C GLN A 280 -0.33 -6.85 13.78
N GLU A 281 0.46 -7.42 14.70
CA GLU A 281 1.67 -6.77 15.23
C GLU A 281 2.71 -6.57 14.13
N ARG A 282 2.92 -7.59 13.29
CA ARG A 282 3.82 -7.52 12.14
C ARG A 282 3.41 -6.44 11.16
N ALA A 283 2.11 -6.32 10.87
CA ALA A 283 1.59 -5.27 10.00
C ALA A 283 1.93 -3.88 10.54
N THR A 284 1.85 -3.66 11.87
CA THR A 284 2.25 -2.39 12.47
C THR A 284 3.74 -2.12 12.30
N GLN A 285 4.59 -3.11 12.57
CA GLN A 285 6.05 -2.95 12.42
C GLN A 285 6.45 -2.62 10.97
N ILE A 286 5.86 -3.32 9.99
CA ILE A 286 6.13 -3.09 8.56
C ILE A 286 5.65 -1.68 8.17
N PHE A 287 4.42 -1.33 8.56
CA PHE A 287 3.83 -0.03 8.25
C PHE A 287 4.68 1.10 8.81
N ASN A 288 5.00 1.06 10.10
CA ASN A 288 5.78 2.10 10.74
C ASN A 288 7.20 2.19 10.16
N GLY A 289 7.85 1.07 9.85
CA GLY A 289 9.14 1.11 9.15
C GLY A 289 9.08 1.78 7.77
N GLY A 290 7.97 1.65 7.04
CA GLY A 290 7.76 2.39 5.79
C GLY A 290 7.48 3.88 6.03
N VAL A 291 6.77 4.23 7.10
CA VAL A 291 6.48 5.63 7.46
C VAL A 291 7.73 6.37 7.92
N ASP A 292 8.57 5.71 8.71
CA ASP A 292 9.72 6.31 9.37
C ASP A 292 10.93 6.46 8.42
N TYR A 293 11.07 5.56 7.44
CA TYR A 293 12.32 5.43 6.68
C TYR A 293 12.17 5.51 5.14
N ALA A 294 10.96 5.66 4.59
CA ALA A 294 10.79 5.77 3.14
C ALA A 294 11.21 7.14 2.59
N TRP A 295 11.81 7.14 1.41
CA TRP A 295 12.09 8.30 0.59
C TRP A 295 10.90 8.61 -0.32
N LEU A 296 10.20 9.73 -0.08
CA LEU A 296 8.92 10.05 -0.72
C LEU A 296 8.98 11.16 -1.77
N MET A 297 10.16 11.67 -2.10
CA MET A 297 10.31 12.85 -2.97
C MET A 297 10.04 12.56 -4.46
N SER A 298 10.07 11.30 -4.90
CA SER A 298 9.67 10.96 -6.27
C SER A 298 8.28 10.35 -6.31
N GLY A 299 7.53 10.61 -7.39
CA GLY A 299 6.16 10.11 -7.49
C GLY A 299 6.08 8.59 -7.45
N LYS A 300 7.05 7.87 -8.05
CA LYS A 300 7.15 6.41 -7.91
C LYS A 300 7.16 5.97 -6.45
N HIS A 301 8.08 6.44 -5.62
CA HIS A 301 8.19 5.97 -4.24
C HIS A 301 7.02 6.47 -3.37
N PHE A 302 6.54 7.69 -3.62
CA PHE A 302 5.32 8.18 -3.00
C PHE A 302 4.13 7.25 -3.29
N ASN A 303 3.88 6.92 -4.56
CA ASN A 303 2.76 6.07 -4.93
C ASN A 303 2.93 4.63 -4.43
N GLN A 304 4.15 4.09 -4.38
CA GLN A 304 4.43 2.80 -3.73
C GLN A 304 3.99 2.80 -2.26
N ASN A 305 4.17 3.94 -1.58
CA ASN A 305 3.78 4.11 -0.19
C ASN A 305 2.29 4.31 0.03
N TYR A 306 1.57 4.94 -0.89
CA TYR A 306 0.18 5.35 -0.68
C TYR A 306 -0.86 4.60 -1.50
N ARG A 307 -0.49 3.82 -2.52
CA ARG A 307 -1.49 3.12 -3.34
C ARG A 307 -2.31 2.07 -2.59
N TRP A 308 -1.76 1.48 -1.53
CA TRP A 308 -2.41 0.38 -0.80
C TRP A 308 -2.35 0.51 0.72
N SER A 309 -1.57 1.45 1.27
CA SER A 309 -1.40 1.61 2.73
C SER A 309 -2.68 2.04 3.45
N PHE A 310 -3.62 2.72 2.79
CA PHE A 310 -4.94 3.02 3.37
C PHE A 310 -5.67 1.74 3.82
N SER A 311 -5.54 0.64 3.06
CA SER A 311 -6.12 -0.65 3.44
C SER A 311 -5.45 -1.23 4.68
N ALA A 312 -4.13 -1.06 4.83
CA ALA A 312 -3.45 -1.46 6.06
C ALA A 312 -3.98 -0.68 7.28
N VAL A 313 -4.11 0.64 7.17
CA VAL A 313 -4.69 1.48 8.24
C VAL A 313 -6.11 1.02 8.58
N LEU A 314 -6.97 0.83 7.57
CA LEU A 314 -8.34 0.38 7.80
C LEU A 314 -8.38 -0.98 8.53
N TRP A 315 -7.66 -1.98 8.03
CA TRP A 315 -7.67 -3.33 8.61
C TRP A 315 -7.11 -3.35 10.03
N GLN A 316 -6.12 -2.50 10.34
CA GLN A 316 -5.63 -2.34 11.71
C GLN A 316 -6.72 -1.78 12.63
N LEU A 317 -7.38 -0.69 12.21
CA LEU A 317 -8.46 -0.07 12.99
C LEU A 317 -9.65 -1.03 13.21
N MET A 318 -10.01 -1.86 12.22
CA MET A 318 -11.08 -2.86 12.36
C MET A 318 -10.67 -4.08 13.21
N THR A 319 -9.38 -4.25 13.50
CA THR A 319 -8.90 -5.29 14.40
C THR A 319 -8.86 -4.79 15.85
N ASP A 320 -8.67 -3.48 16.04
CA ASP A 320 -8.55 -2.79 17.33
C ASP A 320 -9.87 -2.41 18.04
N GLU A 321 -11.01 -3.00 17.68
CA GLU A 321 -12.32 -2.81 18.35
C GLU A 321 -12.38 -3.35 19.82
N ARG A 322 -11.30 -3.17 20.60
CA ARG A 322 -11.32 -2.93 22.05
C ARG A 322 -11.49 -1.43 22.43
N GLN A 323 -11.60 -0.53 21.45
CA GLN A 323 -12.04 0.87 21.66
C GLN A 323 -13.03 1.26 20.54
N PRO A 324 -14.21 1.83 20.86
CA PRO A 324 -15.06 2.42 19.83
C PRO A 324 -14.35 3.62 19.18
N PRO A 325 -14.43 3.80 17.85
CA PRO A 325 -13.85 4.96 17.17
C PRO A 325 -14.47 6.26 17.70
N GLN A 326 -13.65 7.25 18.06
CA GLN A 326 -14.15 8.60 18.39
C GLN A 326 -14.62 9.39 17.15
N THR A 327 -14.34 8.87 15.95
CA THR A 327 -14.92 9.32 14.69
C THR A 327 -15.08 8.11 13.77
N PRO A 328 -16.26 7.91 13.15
CA PRO A 328 -16.46 6.79 12.25
C PRO A 328 -15.53 6.91 11.04
N PRO A 329 -14.89 5.83 10.58
CA PRO A 329 -14.22 5.83 9.29
C PRO A 329 -15.23 6.16 8.18
N PRO A 330 -14.85 6.92 7.14
CA PRO A 330 -15.72 7.10 5.98
C PRO A 330 -16.03 5.72 5.40
N PRO A 331 -17.28 5.46 4.99
CA PRO A 331 -17.66 4.16 4.45
C PRO A 331 -16.83 3.87 3.21
N TYR A 332 -16.06 2.78 3.24
CA TYR A 332 -15.62 2.14 2.01
C TYR A 332 -16.87 1.73 1.25
N ALA A 333 -17.08 2.35 0.09
CA ALA A 333 -18.08 1.88 -0.84
C ALA A 333 -17.61 0.51 -1.36
N SER A 334 -18.18 -0.57 -0.83
CA SER A 334 -18.61 -1.64 -1.73
C SER A 334 -19.45 -1.00 -2.84
N PRO A 335 -19.41 -1.52 -4.08
CA PRO A 335 -20.10 -0.89 -5.22
C PRO A 335 -21.62 -0.95 -5.00
N LEU A 336 -22.16 0.05 -4.32
CA LEU A 336 -23.57 0.37 -4.33
C LEU A 336 -23.81 1.40 -5.43
N PRO A 337 -24.91 1.29 -6.18
CA PRO A 337 -25.27 2.29 -7.17
C PRO A 337 -25.50 3.64 -6.47
N TYR A 338 -24.59 4.59 -6.69
CA TYR A 338 -24.75 5.95 -6.20
C TYR A 338 -25.68 6.75 -7.12
N ASN A 339 -26.80 7.21 -6.57
CA ASN A 339 -27.65 8.24 -7.18
C ASN A 339 -27.24 9.60 -6.59
N PRO A 340 -26.68 10.54 -7.37
CA PRO A 340 -26.26 11.83 -6.85
C PRO A 340 -27.46 12.70 -6.46
N PRO A 341 -27.47 13.34 -5.27
CA PRO A 341 -28.35 14.46 -5.00
C PRO A 341 -27.89 15.70 -5.78
N ALA A 342 -28.86 16.50 -6.24
CA ALA A 342 -28.62 17.77 -6.91
C ALA A 342 -27.87 18.78 -6.00
N PRO A 343 -26.97 19.60 -6.55
CA PRO A 343 -26.16 20.52 -5.76
C PRO A 343 -27.02 21.61 -5.13
N SER A 344 -27.00 21.68 -3.80
CA SER A 344 -27.55 22.81 -3.04
C SER A 344 -26.42 23.79 -2.69
N ALA A 345 -26.66 25.09 -2.90
CA ALA A 345 -25.72 26.16 -2.62
C ALA A 345 -25.39 26.27 -1.11
N PRO A 346 -24.18 26.73 -0.72
CA PRO A 346 -23.76 26.74 0.67
C PRO A 346 -24.42 27.87 1.46
N THR A 347 -25.05 27.51 2.57
CA THR A 347 -25.49 28.46 3.60
C THR A 347 -24.37 28.63 4.63
N VAL A 348 -23.82 29.84 4.72
CA VAL A 348 -22.85 30.21 5.76
C VAL A 348 -23.58 30.35 7.09
N THR A 349 -23.18 29.57 8.10
CA THR A 349 -23.52 29.83 9.50
C THR A 349 -22.23 30.04 10.28
N ASN A 350 -22.15 31.21 10.94
CA ASN A 350 -21.05 31.58 11.82
C ASN A 350 -21.38 31.05 13.21
N ASP A 351 -20.64 30.05 13.69
CA ASP A 351 -20.60 29.72 15.12
C ASP A 351 -19.18 29.98 15.69
N PRO A 352 -19.08 30.51 16.92
CA PRO A 352 -17.82 30.91 17.52
C PRO A 352 -17.05 29.71 18.09
N ILE A 353 -15.79 29.59 17.69
CA ILE A 353 -14.84 28.59 18.19
C ILE A 353 -14.52 28.87 19.66
N SER A 354 -14.79 27.87 20.51
CA SER A 354 -14.45 27.87 21.93
C SER A 354 -12.95 27.64 22.14
N SER A 355 -12.30 28.52 22.87
CA SER A 355 -10.84 28.62 23.08
C SER A 355 -10.34 27.77 24.26
N VAL A 356 -10.37 26.45 24.13
CA VAL A 356 -9.79 25.54 25.16
C VAL A 356 -8.81 24.55 24.53
N ALA A 357 -7.72 25.05 23.95
CA ALA A 357 -6.58 24.22 23.53
C ALA A 357 -5.25 25.00 23.49
N ALA A 358 -5.06 25.98 24.38
CA ALA A 358 -3.84 26.77 24.44
C ALA A 358 -3.19 26.60 25.82
N ASN A 359 -2.58 25.43 26.10
CA ASN A 359 -1.41 25.37 27.00
C ASN A 359 -0.67 24.02 27.14
N GLN A 360 -0.83 23.06 26.24
CA GLN A 360 0.08 21.90 26.24
C GLN A 360 1.13 22.12 25.16
N GLY A 361 2.33 22.52 25.59
CA GLY A 361 3.48 22.65 24.69
C GLY A 361 3.68 21.34 23.92
N ILE A 362 4.00 21.46 22.62
CA ILE A 362 4.26 20.32 21.74
C ILE A 362 5.39 19.49 22.40
N PRO A 363 5.12 18.26 22.83
CA PRO A 363 6.16 17.38 23.35
C PRO A 363 7.26 17.27 22.29
N GLU A 364 8.52 17.39 22.73
CA GLU A 364 9.72 17.28 21.86
C GLU A 364 9.99 18.44 20.90
N LEU A 365 9.25 19.57 20.95
CA LEU A 365 9.55 20.74 20.10
C LEU A 365 11.00 21.22 20.28
N ALA A 366 11.49 21.29 21.51
CA ALA A 366 12.86 21.70 21.78
C ALA A 366 13.90 20.73 21.16
N THR A 367 13.63 19.42 21.22
CA THR A 367 14.49 18.39 20.61
C THR A 367 14.45 18.48 19.08
N TRP A 368 13.27 18.72 18.50
CA TRP A 368 13.11 18.90 17.06
C TRP A 368 13.83 20.17 16.57
N GLU A 369 13.70 21.29 17.29
CA GLU A 369 14.39 22.54 16.99
C GLU A 369 15.92 22.37 17.07
N GLU A 370 16.41 21.65 18.08
CA GLU A 370 17.84 21.34 18.22
C GLU A 370 18.36 20.47 17.06
N HIS A 371 17.61 19.44 16.66
CA HIS A 371 17.96 18.60 15.52
C HIS A 371 17.96 19.38 14.20
N MET A 372 16.93 20.19 13.96
CA MET A 372 16.84 21.02 12.74
C MET A 372 18.02 21.99 12.64
N LEU A 373 18.41 22.63 13.74
CA LEU A 373 19.55 23.53 13.76
C LEU A 373 20.89 22.79 13.58
N THR A 374 21.03 21.60 14.19
CA THR A 374 22.27 20.82 14.15
C THR A 374 22.50 20.20 12.79
N TYR A 375 21.50 19.48 12.25
CA TYR A 375 21.61 18.82 10.95
C TYR A 375 21.51 19.81 9.79
N GLY A 376 20.67 20.84 9.92
CA GLY A 376 20.60 21.92 8.94
C GLY A 376 21.94 22.65 8.78
N ARG A 377 22.64 22.95 9.88
CA ARG A 377 23.97 23.56 9.82
C ARG A 377 25.00 22.65 9.17
N LYS A 378 25.03 21.36 9.53
CA LYS A 378 25.93 20.38 8.91
C LYS A 378 25.70 20.26 7.41
N ASN A 379 24.44 20.25 6.96
CA ASN A 379 24.12 20.18 5.54
C ASN A 379 24.53 21.47 4.81
N CYS A 380 24.27 22.65 5.39
CA CYS A 380 24.75 23.91 4.84
C CYS A 380 26.29 23.97 4.73
N GLU A 381 27.02 23.48 5.73
CA GLU A 381 28.49 23.41 5.69
C GLU A 381 28.97 22.44 4.61
N TYR A 382 28.32 21.29 4.46
CA TYR A 382 28.65 20.28 3.45
C TYR A 382 28.39 20.81 2.02
N ILE A 383 27.24 21.44 1.76
CA ILE A 383 26.91 22.04 0.45
C ILE A 383 27.91 23.15 0.08
N ASN A 384 28.39 23.91 1.06
CA ASN A 384 29.39 24.96 0.84
C ASN A 384 30.84 24.45 0.77
N SER A 385 31.08 23.17 1.06
CA SER A 385 32.40 22.56 0.94
C SER A 385 32.78 22.32 -0.53
N ASN A 386 34.07 22.05 -0.78
CA ASN A 386 34.61 21.89 -2.13
C ASN A 386 34.46 20.44 -2.65
N VAL A 387 33.27 19.84 -2.47
CA VAL A 387 32.91 18.51 -3.01
C VAL A 387 32.27 18.62 -4.39
N SER A 388 32.22 17.51 -5.13
CA SER A 388 31.68 17.50 -6.50
C SER A 388 30.18 17.83 -6.52
N PHE A 389 29.69 18.32 -7.66
CA PHE A 389 28.26 18.64 -7.82
C PHE A 389 27.37 17.43 -7.53
N ASP A 390 27.77 16.24 -7.98
CA ASP A 390 27.02 15.00 -7.74
C ASP A 390 27.02 14.59 -6.26
N GLU A 391 28.09 14.85 -5.51
CA GLU A 391 28.13 14.62 -4.05
C GLU A 391 27.28 15.63 -3.27
N LYS A 392 27.24 16.91 -3.70
CA LYS A 392 26.30 17.91 -3.14
C LYS A 392 24.86 17.57 -3.47
N LEU A 393 24.65 16.98 -4.64
CA LEU A 393 23.34 16.51 -5.06
C LEU A 393 22.90 15.40 -4.11
N ILE A 394 23.73 14.37 -3.89
CA ILE A 394 23.46 13.26 -2.96
C ILE A 394 23.17 13.75 -1.52
N SER A 395 23.88 14.75 -0.98
CA SER A 395 23.61 15.27 0.37
C SER A 395 22.34 16.12 0.51
N ASN A 396 21.69 16.48 -0.60
CA ASN A 396 20.35 17.08 -0.57
C ASN A 396 19.25 16.02 -0.63
N TYR A 397 19.60 14.74 -0.85
CA TYR A 397 18.65 13.63 -0.99
C TYR A 397 18.64 12.67 0.22
N TYR A 398 19.55 12.82 1.18
CA TYR A 398 19.64 12.10 2.46
C TYR A 398 19.98 13.08 3.58
#